data_AF-A0A1M5PXH9-F1
#
_entry.id   AF-A0A1M5PXH9-F1
#
_cell.length_a   1.000
_cell.length_b   1.000
_cell.length_c   1.000
_cell.angle_alpha   90.00
_cell.angle_beta   90.00
_cell.angle_gamma   90.00
#
_symmetry.space_group_name_H-M   'P 1'
#
loop_
_entity.id
_entity.type
_entity.pdbx_description
1 polymer ?
#
loop_
_entity_poly.entity_id
_entity_poly.type
_entity_poly.pdbx_seq_one_letter_code
_entity_poly.pdbx_strand_id
1 'polypeptide(L)'
;MRKIRTYILLSLGVITLMACSEEKIVDDVQATVGRGLILRTVGTIGDSFSISDTGSVWGKTLEVQDAEGGSLLTEIKLFVSFTDNTIEDGDPDFSADEAELSTFSASAFAPGPFGFPRGDVSASYAEALAATGVDFDNVAGGDAFNFRLEAILSDGRVFTNRLAGTVANGSFFSSPFAYTSPIVCPPTAPTAGDWTIDFQDSFGDGWNNAALTVDIDGTSTDYTLAAGSASTEVFTVPAGAEVISIIFVSGDFDEEVTAQVTSANGNVIVDLQPSPTAGAELIDYCLGNL
;
A
#
# COMPACT_ATOMS: atom_id res chain seq x y z
N MET A 1 -30.06 3.95 79.84
CA MET A 1 -29.02 3.71 78.80
C MET A 1 -29.53 3.06 77.50
N ARG A 2 -30.63 2.27 77.49
CA ARG A 2 -31.17 1.65 76.25
C ARG A 2 -31.68 2.65 75.20
N LYS A 3 -32.37 3.73 75.59
CA LYS A 3 -32.94 4.71 74.65
C LYS A 3 -31.87 5.56 73.92
N ILE A 4 -30.78 5.93 74.60
CA ILE A 4 -29.65 6.66 74.01
C ILE A 4 -28.91 5.83 72.95
N ARG A 5 -28.73 4.52 73.20
CA ARG A 5 -28.14 3.60 72.19
C ARG A 5 -29.02 3.46 70.94
N THR A 6 -30.34 3.58 71.09
CA THR A 6 -31.28 3.48 69.95
C THR A 6 -31.21 4.74 69.08
N TYR A 7 -31.09 5.93 69.70
CA TYR A 7 -30.95 7.18 68.95
C TYR A 7 -29.58 7.34 68.27
N ILE A 8 -28.50 6.82 68.87
CA ILE A 8 -27.16 6.81 68.26
C ILE A 8 -27.10 5.85 67.06
N LEU A 9 -27.76 4.70 67.14
CA LEU A 9 -27.90 3.76 66.02
C LEU A 9 -28.78 4.32 64.90
N LEU A 10 -29.84 5.06 65.23
CA LEU A 10 -30.69 5.72 64.24
C LEU A 10 -29.96 6.89 63.54
N SER A 11 -29.18 7.69 64.28
CA SER A 11 -28.41 8.81 63.71
C SER A 11 -27.26 8.32 62.83
N LEU A 12 -26.61 7.21 63.18
CA LEU A 12 -25.55 6.60 62.37
C LEU A 12 -26.12 5.91 61.10
N GLY A 13 -27.36 5.42 61.17
CA GLY A 13 -28.10 4.89 60.01
C GLY A 13 -28.58 5.96 59.02
N VAL A 14 -28.86 7.18 59.49
CA VAL A 14 -29.26 8.30 58.61
C VAL A 14 -28.04 8.95 57.93
N ILE A 15 -26.89 9.00 58.61
CA ILE A 15 -25.63 9.52 58.04
C ILE A 15 -25.05 8.56 56.97
N THR A 16 -25.30 7.25 57.07
CA THR A 16 -24.87 6.26 56.05
C THR A 16 -25.73 6.24 54.79
N LEU A 17 -26.97 6.76 54.84
CA LEU A 17 -27.84 6.91 53.66
C LEU A 17 -27.60 8.21 52.88
N MET A 18 -26.91 9.20 53.46
CA MET A 18 -26.53 10.46 52.78
C MET A 18 -25.07 10.47 52.28
N ALA A 19 -24.30 9.41 52.51
CA ALA A 19 -22.90 9.33 52.09
C ALA A 19 -22.69 8.73 50.68
N CYS A 20 -23.76 8.42 49.94
CA CYS A 20 -23.70 7.95 48.55
C CYS A 20 -24.19 9.02 47.56
N SER A 21 -23.54 10.17 47.56
CA SER A 21 -23.43 10.98 46.34
C SER A 21 -21.93 11.18 46.06
N GLU A 22 -21.27 10.11 45.64
CA GLU A 22 -19.99 10.27 44.96
C GLU A 22 -20.30 10.86 43.59
N GLU A 23 -20.31 12.19 43.48
CA GLU A 23 -20.00 12.80 42.19
C GLU A 23 -18.58 12.39 41.88
N LYS A 24 -18.44 11.39 41.02
CA LYS A 24 -17.13 10.94 40.61
C LYS A 24 -16.56 12.07 39.78
N ILE A 25 -15.49 12.68 40.28
CA ILE A 25 -14.66 13.63 39.53
C ILE A 25 -14.30 13.05 38.15
N VAL A 26 -14.22 11.73 38.03
CA VAL A 26 -14.03 11.02 36.75
C VAL A 26 -15.21 11.20 35.78
N ASP A 27 -16.45 11.21 36.25
CA ASP A 27 -17.65 11.43 35.43
C ASP A 27 -17.75 12.91 35.02
N ASP A 28 -17.39 13.83 35.92
CA ASP A 28 -17.27 15.26 35.59
C ASP A 28 -16.13 15.52 34.59
N VAL A 29 -14.97 14.88 34.76
CA VAL A 29 -13.85 14.97 33.82
C VAL A 29 -14.24 14.35 32.47
N GLN A 30 -14.98 13.25 32.45
CA GLN A 30 -15.48 12.66 31.18
C GLN A 30 -16.60 13.46 30.53
N ALA A 31 -17.39 14.22 31.29
CA ALA A 31 -18.39 15.15 30.76
C ALA A 31 -17.79 16.49 30.32
N THR A 32 -16.69 16.90 30.94
CA THR A 32 -16.01 18.19 30.66
C THR A 32 -14.94 18.06 29.57
N VAL A 33 -14.35 16.88 29.37
CA VAL A 33 -13.38 16.61 28.31
C VAL A 33 -14.13 16.09 27.07
N GLY A 34 -14.07 16.84 25.97
CA GLY A 34 -14.62 16.39 24.70
C GLY A 34 -14.00 15.06 24.28
N ARG A 35 -14.81 14.01 24.14
CA ARG A 35 -14.33 12.71 23.63
C ARG A 35 -13.86 12.91 22.19
N GLY A 36 -12.69 12.36 21.87
CA GLY A 36 -12.11 12.41 20.53
C GLY A 36 -12.87 11.53 19.54
N LEU A 37 -12.47 11.61 18.28
CA LEU A 37 -12.90 10.70 17.23
C LEU A 37 -11.91 9.54 17.12
N ILE A 38 -12.42 8.33 16.96
CA ILE A 38 -11.66 7.15 16.58
C ILE A 38 -12.11 6.74 15.18
N LEU A 39 -11.15 6.63 14.26
CA LEU A 39 -11.30 5.95 12.98
C LEU A 39 -10.51 4.65 13.02
N ARG A 40 -11.21 3.55 13.22
CA ARG A 40 -10.61 2.22 13.26
C ARG A 40 -10.65 1.59 11.87
N THR A 41 -9.49 1.19 11.35
CA THR A 41 -9.43 0.32 10.16
C THR A 41 -9.94 -1.07 10.55
N VAL A 42 -11.02 -1.52 9.92
CA VAL A 42 -11.64 -2.84 10.18
C VAL A 42 -11.56 -3.77 8.97
N GLY A 43 -11.12 -3.28 7.83
CA GLY A 43 -10.90 -4.05 6.61
C GLY A 43 -10.00 -3.30 5.63
N THR A 44 -9.37 -4.07 4.75
CA THR A 44 -8.62 -3.56 3.60
C THR A 44 -9.33 -3.99 2.33
N ILE A 45 -9.56 -3.04 1.42
CA ILE A 45 -10.09 -3.26 0.08
C ILE A 45 -8.92 -3.45 -0.88
N GLY A 46 -7.89 -2.60 -0.77
CA GLY A 46 -6.62 -2.72 -1.46
C GLY A 46 -5.53 -1.90 -0.78
N ASP A 47 -4.29 -2.36 -0.91
CA ASP A 47 -3.11 -1.80 -0.23
C ASP A 47 -2.11 -1.14 -1.19
N SER A 48 -2.18 -1.42 -2.48
CA SER A 48 -1.24 -0.96 -3.49
C SER A 48 -1.94 -0.73 -4.82
N PHE A 49 -1.33 0.09 -5.68
CA PHE A 49 -1.73 0.21 -7.08
C PHE A 49 -0.85 -0.66 -7.95
N SER A 50 -1.44 -1.29 -8.96
CA SER A 50 -0.69 -1.95 -10.02
C SER A 50 -0.39 -0.93 -11.11
N ILE A 51 0.89 -0.78 -11.47
CA ILE A 51 1.30 0.20 -12.48
C ILE A 51 0.59 -0.02 -13.82
N SER A 52 0.33 -1.27 -14.19
CA SER A 52 -0.30 -1.65 -15.46
C SER A 52 -1.83 -1.64 -15.42
N ASP A 53 -2.45 -1.41 -14.26
CA ASP A 53 -3.91 -1.36 -14.10
C ASP A 53 -4.35 -0.07 -13.40
N THR A 54 -4.73 0.93 -14.21
CA THR A 54 -5.30 2.19 -13.72
C THR A 54 -6.66 2.02 -13.02
N GLY A 55 -7.31 0.85 -13.18
CA GLY A 55 -8.50 0.45 -12.45
C GLY A 55 -8.21 -0.17 -11.07
N SER A 56 -6.94 -0.42 -10.73
CA SER A 56 -6.56 -0.94 -9.42
C SER A 56 -6.98 0.04 -8.30
N VAL A 57 -7.40 -0.52 -7.16
CA VAL A 57 -8.04 0.24 -6.08
C VAL A 57 -7.22 0.17 -4.81
N TRP A 58 -6.95 1.32 -4.23
CA TRP A 58 -6.58 1.45 -2.83
C TRP A 58 -7.84 1.71 -2.01
N GLY A 59 -7.97 1.09 -0.83
CA GLY A 59 -9.09 1.42 0.04
C GLY A 59 -9.12 0.70 1.38
N LYS A 60 -9.85 1.30 2.31
CA LYS A 60 -10.00 0.85 3.69
C LYS A 60 -11.46 0.89 4.10
N THR A 61 -11.89 -0.14 4.81
CA THR A 61 -13.15 -0.09 5.56
C THR A 61 -12.86 0.51 6.93
N LEU A 62 -13.49 1.64 7.23
CA LEU A 62 -13.31 2.37 8.48
C LEU A 62 -14.54 2.21 9.37
N GLU A 63 -14.31 2.10 10.67
CA GLU A 63 -15.36 2.17 11.70
C GLU A 63 -15.17 3.42 12.55
N VAL A 64 -16.25 4.16 12.74
CA VAL A 64 -16.27 5.48 13.37
C VAL A 64 -16.76 5.35 14.79
N GLN A 65 -16.01 5.86 15.76
CA GLN A 65 -16.44 5.92 17.16
C GLN A 65 -16.19 7.32 17.73
N ASP A 66 -17.21 7.86 18.39
CA ASP A 66 -17.16 9.15 19.08
C ASP A 66 -18.03 9.09 20.36
N ALA A 67 -18.27 10.25 20.99
CA ALA A 67 -19.10 10.34 22.20
C ALA A 67 -20.53 9.82 22.05
N GLU A 68 -21.08 9.89 20.84
CA GLU A 68 -22.46 9.57 20.48
C GLU A 68 -22.55 8.27 19.66
N GLY A 69 -21.47 7.48 19.63
CA GLY A 69 -21.45 6.21 18.91
C GLY A 69 -21.26 6.35 17.40
N GLY A 70 -20.61 7.42 16.94
CA GLY A 70 -20.28 7.68 15.54
C GLY A 70 -21.27 8.61 14.84
N SER A 71 -22.33 9.07 15.51
CA SER A 71 -23.33 9.96 14.92
C SER A 71 -22.87 11.40 14.74
N LEU A 72 -21.71 11.78 15.31
CA LEU A 72 -21.17 13.13 15.11
C LEU A 72 -20.51 13.27 13.74
N LEU A 73 -20.18 12.17 13.04
CA LEU A 73 -19.54 12.27 11.72
C LEU A 73 -20.46 12.96 10.71
N THR A 74 -19.92 13.94 10.01
CA THR A 74 -20.57 14.59 8.86
C THR A 74 -19.99 14.07 7.55
N GLU A 75 -18.66 14.06 7.43
CA GLU A 75 -17.97 13.58 6.24
C GLU A 75 -16.51 13.21 6.55
N ILE A 76 -15.94 12.35 5.71
CA ILE A 76 -14.51 12.07 5.64
C ILE A 76 -14.02 12.57 4.28
N LYS A 77 -13.05 13.47 4.30
CA LYS A 77 -12.30 13.89 3.12
C LYS A 77 -11.05 13.04 2.96
N LEU A 78 -10.81 12.57 1.76
CA LEU A 78 -9.61 11.87 1.36
C LEU A 78 -8.73 12.83 0.56
N PHE A 79 -7.51 13.00 1.03
CA PHE A 79 -6.45 13.74 0.35
C PHE A 79 -5.40 12.76 -0.15
N VAL A 80 -4.72 13.12 -1.22
CA VAL A 80 -3.68 12.32 -1.84
C VAL A 80 -2.49 13.20 -2.22
N SER A 81 -1.28 12.71 -2.00
CA SER A 81 -0.04 13.26 -2.55
C SER A 81 0.76 12.12 -3.22
N PHE A 82 1.71 12.48 -4.07
CA PHE A 82 2.58 11.52 -4.74
C PHE A 82 4.03 11.71 -4.30
N THR A 83 4.74 10.62 -4.07
CA THR A 83 6.16 10.61 -3.75
C THR A 83 6.88 9.73 -4.75
N ASP A 84 7.78 10.35 -5.50
CA ASP A 84 8.73 9.69 -6.38
C ASP A 84 9.89 9.17 -5.51
N ASN A 85 10.00 7.84 -5.41
CA ASN A 85 11.08 7.16 -4.67
C ASN A 85 12.14 6.57 -5.61
N THR A 86 11.96 6.74 -6.92
CA THR A 86 12.78 6.11 -7.96
C THR A 86 13.71 7.10 -8.66
N ILE A 87 13.89 8.27 -8.06
CA ILE A 87 14.79 9.34 -8.53
C ILE A 87 16.24 8.84 -8.60
N GLU A 88 16.80 8.81 -9.80
CA GLU A 88 18.23 8.59 -10.03
C GLU A 88 19.05 9.88 -9.92
N ASP A 89 20.37 9.76 -9.76
CA ASP A 89 21.28 10.90 -9.60
C ASP A 89 21.25 11.83 -10.83
N GLY A 90 20.59 12.99 -10.68
CA GLY A 90 20.50 14.02 -11.72
C GLY A 90 19.15 14.10 -12.42
N ASP A 91 18.23 13.20 -12.11
CA ASP A 91 16.86 13.20 -12.65
C ASP A 91 15.93 14.17 -11.90
N PRO A 92 14.87 14.65 -12.57
CA PRO A 92 13.85 15.46 -11.92
C PRO A 92 13.05 14.65 -10.88
N ASP A 93 12.71 15.30 -9.77
CA ASP A 93 11.76 14.77 -8.79
C ASP A 93 10.32 15.05 -9.26
N PHE A 94 9.55 14.00 -9.51
CA PHE A 94 8.15 14.11 -9.96
C PHE A 94 7.13 14.05 -8.82
N SER A 95 7.56 14.13 -7.56
CA SER A 95 6.67 14.21 -6.41
C SER A 95 5.65 15.34 -6.55
N ALA A 96 4.40 15.06 -6.17
CA ALA A 96 3.30 16.01 -6.28
C ALA A 96 2.77 16.37 -4.89
N ASP A 97 2.48 17.67 -4.72
CA ASP A 97 1.83 18.20 -3.53
C ASP A 97 0.44 17.57 -3.31
N GLU A 98 -0.02 17.66 -2.07
CA GLU A 98 -1.30 17.10 -1.67
C GLU A 98 -2.50 17.82 -2.32
N ALA A 99 -3.46 17.05 -2.80
CA ALA A 99 -4.75 17.50 -3.31
C ALA A 99 -5.93 16.75 -2.66
N GLU A 100 -7.11 17.38 -2.59
CA GLU A 100 -8.35 16.70 -2.19
C GLU A 100 -8.80 15.77 -3.32
N LEU A 101 -8.95 14.48 -3.02
CA LEU A 101 -9.29 13.44 -3.98
C LEU A 101 -10.79 13.17 -4.01
N SER A 102 -11.38 12.94 -2.84
CA SER A 102 -12.80 12.59 -2.71
C SER A 102 -13.35 12.91 -1.32
N THR A 103 -14.68 13.02 -1.24
CA THR A 103 -15.39 13.26 0.02
C THR A 103 -16.47 12.20 0.21
N PHE A 104 -16.46 11.56 1.39
CA PHE A 104 -17.39 10.52 1.79
C PHE A 104 -18.31 11.06 2.88
N SER A 105 -19.57 11.33 2.54
CA SER A 105 -20.56 11.78 3.54
C SER A 105 -20.84 10.67 4.57
N ALA A 106 -21.28 11.05 5.76
CA ALA A 106 -21.70 10.11 6.80
C ALA A 106 -22.83 9.16 6.35
N SER A 107 -23.61 9.55 5.35
CA SER A 107 -24.64 8.68 4.76
C SER A 107 -24.10 7.47 4.00
N ALA A 108 -22.80 7.48 3.65
CA ALA A 108 -22.09 6.33 3.09
C ALA A 108 -21.72 5.28 4.16
N PHE A 109 -21.91 5.59 5.44
CA PHE A 109 -21.59 4.70 6.56
C PHE A 109 -22.86 4.05 7.11
N ALA A 110 -22.84 2.73 7.27
CA ALA A 110 -23.94 1.94 7.79
C ALA A 110 -23.60 1.33 9.16
N PRO A 111 -24.58 1.02 10.03
CA PRO A 111 -24.32 0.37 11.30
C PRO A 111 -23.54 -0.95 11.12
N GLY A 112 -22.38 -1.04 11.75
CA GLY A 112 -21.55 -2.25 11.77
C GLY A 112 -21.99 -3.25 12.85
N PRO A 113 -21.28 -4.40 12.96
CA PRO A 113 -21.61 -5.48 13.90
C PRO A 113 -21.65 -5.08 15.38
N PHE A 114 -20.98 -3.99 15.74
CA PHE A 114 -20.91 -3.47 17.11
C PHE A 114 -21.77 -2.21 17.31
N GLY A 115 -22.62 -1.85 16.34
CA GLY A 115 -23.49 -0.66 16.40
C GLY A 115 -22.81 0.65 15.99
N PHE A 116 -21.51 0.63 15.68
CA PHE A 116 -20.77 1.80 15.18
C PHE A 116 -20.83 1.90 13.64
N PRO A 117 -20.93 3.11 13.04
CA PRO A 117 -20.93 3.28 11.59
C PRO A 117 -19.67 2.73 10.94
N ARG A 118 -19.85 1.98 9.84
CA ARG A 118 -18.79 1.47 8.97
C ARG A 118 -19.03 1.89 7.54
N GLY A 119 -17.97 2.28 6.86
CA GLY A 119 -18.01 2.69 5.47
C GLY A 119 -16.65 2.51 4.81
N ASP A 120 -16.69 2.41 3.50
CA ASP A 120 -15.49 2.24 2.68
C ASP A 120 -15.00 3.62 2.21
N VAL A 121 -13.70 3.82 2.36
CA VAL A 121 -12.96 4.96 1.82
C VAL A 121 -11.94 4.40 0.86
N SER A 122 -12.08 4.73 -0.42
CA SER A 122 -11.27 4.14 -1.49
C SER A 122 -11.05 5.12 -2.63
N ALA A 123 -10.02 4.86 -3.42
CA ALA A 123 -9.78 5.52 -4.68
C ALA A 123 -9.13 4.55 -5.67
N SER A 124 -9.45 4.71 -6.94
CA SER A 124 -8.73 4.06 -8.04
C SER A 124 -7.41 4.77 -8.33
N TYR A 125 -6.50 4.05 -8.97
CA TYR A 125 -5.23 4.60 -9.41
C TYR A 125 -5.44 5.78 -10.37
N ALA A 126 -6.37 5.66 -11.31
CA ALA A 126 -6.75 6.75 -12.22
C ALA A 126 -7.21 8.03 -11.48
N GLU A 127 -7.99 7.90 -10.41
CA GLU A 127 -8.42 9.06 -9.62
C GLU A 127 -7.24 9.71 -8.87
N ALA A 128 -6.32 8.90 -8.33
CA ALA A 128 -5.14 9.39 -7.65
C ALA A 128 -4.17 10.15 -8.59
N LEU A 129 -3.94 9.63 -9.80
CA LEU A 129 -3.20 10.31 -10.87
C LEU A 129 -3.86 11.65 -11.21
N ALA A 130 -5.17 11.64 -11.46
CA ALA A 130 -5.91 12.84 -11.83
C ALA A 130 -5.91 13.93 -10.75
N ALA A 131 -5.97 13.55 -9.47
CA ALA A 131 -5.97 14.50 -8.37
C ALA A 131 -4.59 15.12 -8.11
N THR A 132 -3.53 14.32 -8.21
CA THR A 132 -2.15 14.80 -8.02
C THR A 132 -1.62 15.54 -9.25
N GLY A 133 -2.15 15.23 -10.43
CA GLY A 133 -1.68 15.79 -11.71
C GLY A 133 -0.35 15.21 -12.19
N VAL A 134 0.14 14.14 -11.57
CA VAL A 134 1.33 13.42 -12.04
C VAL A 134 1.00 12.72 -13.37
N ASP A 135 1.90 12.82 -14.33
CA ASP A 135 1.76 12.10 -15.59
C ASP A 135 2.05 10.62 -15.35
N PHE A 136 1.27 9.73 -15.98
CA PHE A 136 1.46 8.29 -15.87
C PHE A 136 2.86 7.87 -16.36
N ASP A 137 3.41 8.55 -17.36
CA ASP A 137 4.74 8.27 -17.92
C ASP A 137 5.88 8.62 -16.93
N ASN A 138 5.60 9.39 -15.88
CA ASN A 138 6.57 9.78 -14.84
C ASN A 138 6.41 8.97 -13.55
N VAL A 139 5.69 7.85 -13.61
CA VAL A 139 5.44 6.99 -12.46
C VAL A 139 6.13 5.65 -12.67
N ALA A 140 6.83 5.16 -11.66
CA ALA A 140 7.55 3.90 -11.69
C ALA A 140 7.15 2.94 -10.56
N GLY A 141 7.49 1.67 -10.73
CA GLY A 141 7.39 0.68 -9.66
C GLY A 141 8.29 1.06 -8.49
N GLY A 142 7.72 1.14 -7.28
CA GLY A 142 8.43 1.59 -6.08
C GLY A 142 8.04 3.00 -5.62
N ASP A 143 7.43 3.82 -6.49
CA ASP A 143 6.82 5.08 -6.10
C ASP A 143 5.60 4.87 -5.21
N ALA A 144 5.09 5.93 -4.59
CA ALA A 144 3.96 5.81 -3.67
C ALA A 144 2.98 6.98 -3.72
N PHE A 145 1.69 6.63 -3.62
CA PHE A 145 0.65 7.58 -3.25
C PHE A 145 0.44 7.57 -1.74
N ASN A 146 0.43 8.76 -1.14
CA ASN A 146 0.17 8.93 0.28
C ASN A 146 -1.22 9.51 0.47
N PHE A 147 -2.04 8.80 1.24
CA PHE A 147 -3.42 9.16 1.53
C PHE A 147 -3.53 9.74 2.93
N ARG A 148 -4.26 10.85 3.07
CA ARG A 148 -4.58 11.47 4.35
C ARG A 148 -6.08 11.63 4.49
N LEU A 149 -6.59 11.35 5.68
CA LEU A 149 -8.00 11.50 6.01
C LEU A 149 -8.23 12.76 6.84
N GLU A 150 -9.26 13.52 6.53
CA GLU A 150 -9.88 14.49 7.46
C GLU A 150 -11.29 14.08 7.77
N ALA A 151 -11.61 13.86 9.03
CA ALA A 151 -12.98 13.64 9.48
C ALA A 151 -13.55 14.92 10.09
N ILE A 152 -14.71 15.33 9.57
CA ILE A 152 -15.42 16.53 9.99
C ILE A 152 -16.64 16.11 10.79
N LEU A 153 -16.79 16.65 11.99
CA LEU A 153 -17.92 16.38 12.87
C LEU A 153 -18.99 17.49 12.78
N SER A 154 -20.22 17.17 13.16
CA SER A 154 -21.38 18.06 13.18
C SER A 154 -21.21 19.24 14.15
N ASP A 155 -20.34 19.12 15.13
CA ASP A 155 -19.94 20.18 16.07
C ASP A 155 -18.81 21.09 15.54
N GLY A 156 -18.37 20.88 14.29
CA GLY A 156 -17.34 21.67 13.61
C GLY A 156 -15.90 21.26 13.91
N ARG A 157 -15.67 20.24 14.75
CA ARG A 157 -14.31 19.70 14.96
C ARG A 157 -13.83 18.94 13.73
N VAL A 158 -12.52 19.03 13.47
CA VAL A 158 -11.84 18.34 12.37
C VAL A 158 -10.71 17.50 12.96
N PHE A 159 -10.65 16.22 12.58
CA PHE A 159 -9.61 15.28 12.98
C PHE A 159 -8.82 14.81 11.77
N THR A 160 -7.49 14.86 11.88
CA THR A 160 -6.54 14.52 10.81
C THR A 160 -5.20 14.08 11.40
N ASN A 161 -4.28 13.56 10.57
CA ASN A 161 -2.94 13.13 11.00
C ASN A 161 -2.03 14.29 11.44
N ARG A 162 -2.42 15.54 11.15
CA ARG A 162 -1.75 16.78 11.57
C ARG A 162 -2.48 17.39 12.77
N LEU A 163 -1.97 17.09 13.96
CA LEU A 163 -2.27 17.72 15.26
C LEU A 163 -3.49 18.65 15.33
N ALA A 164 -4.64 18.09 15.75
CA ALA A 164 -5.73 18.82 16.38
C ALA A 164 -6.04 18.20 17.76
N GLY A 165 -5.24 18.54 18.78
CA GLY A 165 -5.54 18.28 20.20
C GLY A 165 -4.99 16.97 20.80
N THR A 166 -4.17 17.12 21.84
CA THR A 166 -3.87 16.26 23.02
C THR A 166 -3.95 14.72 23.02
N VAL A 167 -3.96 14.01 21.89
CA VAL A 167 -3.81 12.52 21.88
C VAL A 167 -2.56 12.03 21.15
N ALA A 168 -1.52 12.85 21.11
CA ALA A 168 -0.26 12.54 20.44
C ALA A 168 0.65 11.48 21.14
N ASN A 169 0.24 10.85 22.26
CA ASN A 169 1.14 9.95 23.02
C ASN A 169 0.46 8.72 23.68
N GLY A 170 -0.76 8.37 23.27
CA GLY A 170 -1.40 7.12 23.69
C GLY A 170 -1.22 6.04 22.62
N SER A 171 -0.26 5.11 22.81
CA SER A 171 0.03 3.96 21.92
C SER A 171 -1.14 3.02 21.65
N PHE A 172 -2.33 3.28 22.18
CA PHE A 172 -3.48 2.39 22.17
C PHE A 172 -4.64 2.88 21.27
N PHE A 173 -4.58 4.12 20.74
CA PHE A 173 -5.70 4.75 20.01
C PHE A 173 -5.28 5.57 18.76
N SER A 174 -4.10 5.32 18.19
CA SER A 174 -3.67 5.99 16.95
C SER A 174 -4.57 5.55 15.79
N SER A 175 -5.67 6.26 15.57
CA SER A 175 -6.46 6.13 14.35
C SER A 175 -5.55 6.49 13.18
N PRO A 176 -5.31 5.59 12.22
CA PRO A 176 -4.48 5.90 11.07
C PRO A 176 -5.26 6.86 10.16
N PHE A 177 -5.11 8.16 10.42
CA PHE A 177 -5.55 9.24 9.53
C PHE A 177 -4.63 9.38 8.31
N ALA A 178 -3.73 8.44 8.09
CA ALA A 178 -2.81 8.41 6.97
C ALA A 178 -2.48 6.97 6.56
N TYR A 179 -2.31 6.77 5.27
CA TYR A 179 -1.91 5.50 4.66
C TYR A 179 -0.98 5.77 3.49
N THR A 180 -0.21 4.76 3.12
CA THR A 180 0.63 4.79 1.92
C THR A 180 0.23 3.62 1.03
N SER A 181 0.13 3.87 -0.26
CA SER A 181 -0.13 2.88 -1.30
C SER A 181 1.06 2.87 -2.25
N PRO A 182 1.96 1.87 -2.15
CA PRO A 182 3.04 1.76 -3.11
C PRO A 182 2.48 1.37 -4.48
N ILE A 183 3.21 1.75 -5.51
CA ILE A 183 2.98 1.33 -6.87
C ILE A 183 3.84 0.11 -7.10
N VAL A 184 3.17 -1.00 -7.40
CA VAL A 184 3.81 -2.29 -7.58
C VAL A 184 3.70 -2.71 -9.03
N CYS A 185 4.74 -3.40 -9.48
CA CYS A 185 4.76 -4.07 -10.77
C CYS A 185 4.55 -5.55 -10.49
N PRO A 186 3.28 -6.03 -10.43
CA PRO A 186 3.05 -7.45 -10.25
C PRO A 186 3.61 -8.20 -11.47
N PRO A 187 4.11 -9.43 -11.29
CA PRO A 187 4.45 -10.27 -12.42
C PRO A 187 3.25 -10.34 -13.36
N THR A 188 3.46 -9.96 -14.62
CA THR A 188 2.42 -10.05 -15.64
C THR A 188 2.51 -11.43 -16.28
N ALA A 189 1.35 -12.04 -16.56
CA ALA A 189 1.32 -13.33 -17.23
C ALA A 189 2.06 -13.21 -18.58
N PRO A 190 3.07 -14.05 -18.85
CA PRO A 190 3.81 -13.99 -20.10
C PRO A 190 2.95 -14.40 -21.28
N THR A 191 3.21 -13.82 -22.44
CA THR A 191 2.52 -14.23 -23.65
C THR A 191 2.91 -15.67 -24.03
N ALA A 192 1.90 -16.53 -24.14
CA ALA A 192 2.09 -17.90 -24.58
C ALA A 192 2.60 -17.97 -26.02
N GLY A 193 3.55 -18.86 -26.27
CA GLY A 193 4.15 -19.06 -27.58
C GLY A 193 5.67 -19.17 -27.52
N ASP A 194 6.29 -19.08 -28.68
CA ASP A 194 7.74 -19.21 -28.82
C ASP A 194 8.41 -17.87 -28.56
N TRP A 195 9.27 -17.84 -27.54
CA TRP A 195 10.16 -16.74 -27.21
C TRP A 195 11.54 -17.07 -27.74
N THR A 196 12.27 -16.03 -28.12
CA THR A 196 13.59 -16.16 -28.75
C THR A 196 14.65 -15.50 -27.86
N ILE A 197 15.79 -16.16 -27.70
CA ILE A 197 16.99 -15.60 -27.09
C ILE A 197 18.06 -15.49 -28.17
N ASP A 198 18.47 -14.26 -28.47
CA ASP A 198 19.60 -13.97 -29.34
C ASP A 198 20.83 -13.72 -28.46
N PHE A 199 21.77 -14.67 -28.46
CA PHE A 199 23.03 -14.58 -27.72
C PHE A 199 24.09 -13.91 -28.58
N GLN A 200 24.94 -13.08 -27.99
CA GLN A 200 26.18 -12.62 -28.59
C GLN A 200 27.34 -12.70 -27.60
N ASP A 201 28.53 -12.90 -28.16
CA ASP A 201 29.80 -12.99 -27.44
C ASP A 201 30.87 -12.22 -28.21
N SER A 202 31.49 -11.24 -27.54
CA SER A 202 32.40 -10.30 -28.20
C SER A 202 33.75 -10.91 -28.59
N PHE A 203 34.19 -11.98 -27.92
CA PHE A 203 35.45 -12.67 -28.22
C PHE A 203 35.27 -13.80 -29.22
N GLY A 204 34.13 -14.48 -29.15
CA GLY A 204 33.64 -15.45 -30.11
C GLY A 204 33.92 -16.91 -29.77
N ASP A 205 34.16 -17.24 -28.50
CA ASP A 205 34.32 -18.61 -28.02
C ASP A 205 33.16 -19.10 -27.13
N GLY A 206 32.15 -18.25 -26.93
CA GLY A 206 30.93 -18.56 -26.20
C GLY A 206 31.03 -18.17 -24.73
N TRP A 207 29.92 -18.22 -24.01
CA TRP A 207 29.72 -17.54 -22.72
C TRP A 207 30.47 -18.13 -21.51
N ASN A 208 31.41 -19.05 -21.70
CA ASN A 208 32.29 -19.62 -20.66
C ASN A 208 31.61 -19.87 -19.28
N ASN A 209 30.55 -20.70 -19.27
CA ASN A 209 29.73 -21.05 -18.10
C ASN A 209 28.72 -20.00 -17.64
N ALA A 210 28.64 -18.82 -18.25
CA ALA A 210 27.55 -17.89 -18.04
C ALA A 210 26.27 -18.39 -18.73
N ALA A 211 25.12 -18.00 -18.20
CA ALA A 211 23.82 -18.44 -18.72
C ALA A 211 22.70 -17.45 -18.38
N LEU A 212 21.58 -17.59 -19.07
CA LEU A 212 20.28 -17.07 -18.65
C LEU A 212 19.47 -18.22 -18.07
N THR A 213 19.10 -18.12 -16.78
CA THR A 213 18.11 -19.00 -16.17
C THR A 213 16.73 -18.44 -16.46
N VAL A 214 15.93 -19.16 -17.23
CA VAL A 214 14.52 -18.85 -17.48
C VAL A 214 13.67 -19.74 -16.57
N ASP A 215 12.90 -19.13 -15.67
CA ASP A 215 11.94 -19.81 -14.81
C ASP A 215 10.51 -19.51 -15.28
N ILE A 216 9.73 -20.56 -15.55
CA ILE A 216 8.31 -20.44 -15.90
C ILE A 216 7.51 -21.25 -14.88
N ASP A 217 6.66 -20.56 -14.13
CA ASP A 217 5.84 -21.12 -13.04
C ASP A 217 6.63 -22.04 -12.08
N GLY A 218 7.86 -21.67 -11.73
CA GLY A 218 8.74 -22.42 -10.83
C GLY A 218 9.54 -23.54 -11.49
N THR A 219 9.51 -23.66 -12.82
CA THR A 219 10.34 -24.58 -13.59
C THR A 219 11.46 -23.83 -14.29
N SER A 220 12.68 -23.96 -13.76
CA SER A 220 13.86 -23.26 -14.28
C SER A 220 14.62 -24.07 -15.33
N THR A 221 15.07 -23.41 -16.40
CA THR A 221 15.94 -23.98 -17.45
C THR A 221 17.04 -22.98 -17.79
N ASP A 222 18.28 -23.44 -17.89
CA ASP A 222 19.42 -22.60 -18.25
C ASP A 222 19.67 -22.62 -19.75
N TYR A 223 19.88 -21.45 -20.33
CA TYR A 223 20.26 -21.24 -21.71
C TYR A 223 21.59 -20.50 -21.81
N THR A 224 22.47 -20.93 -22.70
CA THR A 224 23.83 -20.38 -22.84
C THR A 224 24.31 -20.48 -24.28
N LEU A 225 25.28 -19.65 -24.65
CA LEU A 225 26.03 -19.78 -25.88
C LEU A 225 27.24 -20.69 -25.67
N ALA A 226 27.12 -21.95 -26.07
CA ALA A 226 28.17 -22.96 -25.83
C ALA A 226 29.48 -22.70 -26.59
N ALA A 227 29.42 -22.06 -27.77
CA ALA A 227 30.58 -21.69 -28.59
C ALA A 227 30.21 -20.65 -29.66
N GLY A 228 31.21 -19.93 -30.16
CA GLY A 228 31.06 -18.96 -31.25
C GLY A 228 30.69 -17.57 -30.74
N SER A 229 30.47 -16.64 -31.68
CA SER A 229 30.19 -15.23 -31.35
C SER A 229 28.70 -14.87 -31.30
N ALA A 230 27.81 -15.77 -31.76
CA ALA A 230 26.38 -15.57 -31.71
C ALA A 230 25.62 -16.88 -31.95
N SER A 231 24.45 -17.02 -31.34
CA SER A 231 23.46 -18.05 -31.65
C SER A 231 22.07 -17.54 -31.29
N THR A 232 21.04 -18.22 -31.79
CA THR A 232 19.65 -17.97 -31.43
C THR A 232 19.06 -19.25 -30.89
N GLU A 233 18.45 -19.20 -29.71
CA GLU A 233 17.67 -20.30 -29.13
C GLU A 233 16.20 -19.91 -29.00
N VAL A 234 15.32 -20.91 -29.00
CA VAL A 234 13.87 -20.73 -28.83
C VAL A 234 13.40 -21.56 -27.65
N PHE A 235 12.58 -20.95 -26.79
CA PHE A 235 11.87 -21.64 -25.73
C PHE A 235 10.38 -21.32 -25.80
N THR A 236 9.54 -22.27 -25.39
CA THR A 236 8.09 -22.11 -25.46
C THR A 236 7.53 -21.77 -24.09
N VAL A 237 6.83 -20.63 -24.01
CA VAL A 237 5.97 -20.29 -22.87
C VAL A 237 4.62 -21.00 -23.05
N PRO A 238 4.21 -21.89 -22.14
CA PRO A 238 2.96 -22.63 -22.27
C PRO A 238 1.74 -21.71 -22.11
N ALA A 239 0.64 -22.10 -22.77
CA ALA A 239 -0.63 -21.41 -22.59
C ALA A 239 -1.10 -21.52 -21.14
N GLY A 240 -1.41 -20.37 -20.53
CA GLY A 240 -1.83 -20.29 -19.13
C GLY A 240 -0.70 -20.18 -18.12
N ALA A 241 0.55 -19.95 -18.56
CA ALA A 241 1.61 -19.56 -17.66
C ALA A 241 1.25 -18.26 -16.91
N GLU A 242 1.56 -18.20 -15.62
CA GLU A 242 1.20 -17.05 -14.78
C GLU A 242 2.42 -16.18 -14.46
N VAL A 243 3.61 -16.79 -14.36
CA VAL A 243 4.86 -16.09 -14.01
C VAL A 243 6.00 -16.58 -14.88
N ILE A 244 6.81 -15.64 -15.37
CA ILE A 244 8.13 -15.89 -15.94
C ILE A 244 9.15 -15.04 -15.19
N SER A 245 10.37 -15.54 -15.01
CA SER A 245 11.52 -14.81 -14.48
C SER A 245 12.76 -15.14 -15.31
N ILE A 246 13.62 -14.16 -15.57
CA ILE A 246 14.88 -14.37 -16.28
C ILE A 246 16.02 -13.76 -15.48
N ILE A 247 16.97 -14.60 -15.09
CA ILE A 247 18.10 -14.20 -14.24
C ILE A 247 19.41 -14.50 -14.96
N PHE A 248 20.36 -13.56 -14.88
CA PHE A 248 21.73 -13.81 -15.33
C PHE A 248 22.52 -14.65 -14.32
N VAL A 249 23.13 -15.73 -14.81
CA VAL A 249 24.11 -16.55 -14.08
C VAL A 249 25.50 -16.20 -14.61
N SER A 250 26.34 -15.68 -13.70
CA SER A 250 27.72 -15.29 -14.00
C SER A 250 28.60 -16.50 -14.32
N GLY A 251 29.48 -16.31 -15.30
CA GLY A 251 30.51 -17.26 -15.71
C GLY A 251 31.91 -16.63 -15.68
N ASP A 252 32.77 -17.10 -16.57
CA ASP A 252 34.02 -16.41 -16.86
C ASP A 252 33.76 -15.37 -17.97
N PHE A 253 34.44 -14.22 -17.90
CA PHE A 253 34.40 -13.16 -18.93
C PHE A 253 33.01 -12.53 -19.19
N ASP A 254 32.24 -12.25 -18.13
CA ASP A 254 30.92 -11.60 -18.22
C ASP A 254 30.94 -10.25 -18.97
N GLU A 255 32.11 -9.60 -19.13
CA GLU A 255 32.27 -8.42 -19.97
C GLU A 255 32.07 -8.66 -21.48
N GLU A 256 32.01 -9.92 -21.91
CA GLU A 256 31.86 -10.30 -23.32
C GLU A 256 30.42 -10.70 -23.67
N VAL A 257 29.57 -10.88 -22.65
CA VAL A 257 28.24 -11.48 -22.71
C VAL A 257 27.15 -10.43 -22.95
N THR A 258 26.39 -10.57 -24.05
CA THR A 258 25.18 -9.77 -24.32
C THR A 258 24.07 -10.63 -24.92
N ALA A 259 22.82 -10.29 -24.67
CA ALA A 259 21.69 -11.00 -25.28
C ALA A 259 20.43 -10.14 -25.39
N GLN A 260 19.56 -10.50 -26.33
CA GLN A 260 18.18 -10.01 -26.39
C GLN A 260 17.21 -11.16 -26.21
N VAL A 261 16.19 -10.97 -25.36
CA VAL A 261 15.05 -11.90 -25.25
C VAL A 261 13.83 -11.24 -25.87
N THR A 262 13.26 -11.88 -26.90
CA THR A 262 12.07 -11.40 -27.60
C THR A 262 10.88 -12.29 -27.31
N SER A 263 9.77 -11.71 -26.85
CA SER A 263 8.54 -12.45 -26.55
C SER A 263 7.80 -12.91 -27.80
N ALA A 264 6.81 -13.80 -27.62
CA ALA A 264 5.95 -14.28 -28.71
C ALA A 264 5.16 -13.16 -29.42
N ASN A 265 5.01 -11.99 -28.79
CA ASN A 265 4.40 -10.79 -29.41
C ASN A 265 5.38 -9.97 -30.25
N GLY A 266 6.67 -10.31 -30.24
CA GLY A 266 7.73 -9.57 -30.94
C GLY A 266 8.32 -8.40 -30.14
N ASN A 267 8.02 -8.29 -28.85
CA ASN A 267 8.61 -7.27 -27.98
C ASN A 267 9.95 -7.75 -27.42
N VAL A 268 10.97 -6.90 -27.41
CA VAL A 268 12.21 -7.17 -26.68
C VAL A 268 11.95 -6.90 -25.20
N ILE A 269 12.08 -7.93 -24.37
CA ILE A 269 11.80 -7.92 -22.93
C ILE A 269 13.09 -7.75 -22.12
N VAL A 270 14.18 -8.32 -22.61
CA VAL A 270 15.51 -8.21 -22.01
C VAL A 270 16.47 -7.73 -23.08
N ASP A 271 17.28 -6.72 -22.76
CA ASP A 271 18.43 -6.27 -23.55
C ASP A 271 19.67 -6.25 -22.64
N LEU A 272 20.28 -7.42 -22.46
CA LEU A 272 21.39 -7.66 -21.55
C LEU A 272 22.65 -6.98 -22.05
N GLN A 273 23.13 -6.00 -21.28
CA GLN A 273 24.38 -5.28 -21.56
C GLN A 273 25.60 -6.00 -20.97
N PRO A 274 26.82 -5.71 -21.48
CA PRO A 274 28.06 -6.29 -20.97
C PRO A 274 28.26 -6.08 -19.46
N SER A 275 28.96 -7.01 -18.81
CA SER A 275 29.17 -7.03 -17.35
C SER A 275 27.85 -7.01 -16.54
N PRO A 276 26.87 -7.88 -16.86
CA PRO A 276 25.60 -7.90 -16.15
C PRO A 276 25.75 -8.32 -14.68
N THR A 277 24.84 -7.82 -13.84
CA THR A 277 24.85 -8.16 -12.40
C THR A 277 24.29 -9.57 -12.20
N ALA A 278 25.11 -10.47 -11.65
CA ALA A 278 24.72 -11.84 -11.34
C ALA A 278 23.53 -11.88 -10.37
N GLY A 279 22.55 -12.73 -10.66
CA GLY A 279 21.39 -12.94 -9.78
C GLY A 279 20.35 -11.81 -9.80
N ALA A 280 20.51 -10.80 -10.66
CA ALA A 280 19.49 -9.78 -10.87
C ALA A 280 18.37 -10.33 -11.77
N GLU A 281 17.12 -9.99 -11.43
CA GLU A 281 15.99 -10.13 -12.33
C GLU A 281 16.18 -9.19 -13.52
N LEU A 282 16.05 -9.73 -14.73
CA LEU A 282 16.26 -9.00 -15.97
C LEU A 282 14.96 -8.49 -16.59
N ILE A 283 13.81 -9.06 -16.20
CA ILE A 283 12.51 -8.61 -16.69
C ILE A 283 12.06 -7.36 -15.92
N ASP A 284 11.74 -6.31 -16.66
CA ASP A 284 10.98 -5.18 -16.14
C ASP A 284 9.47 -5.45 -16.25
N TYR A 285 8.87 -5.92 -15.14
CA TYR A 285 7.44 -6.18 -15.07
C TYR A 285 6.57 -4.91 -15.13
N CYS A 286 7.17 -3.72 -15.03
CA CYS A 286 6.45 -2.45 -15.09
C CYS A 286 6.05 -2.07 -16.53
N LEU A 287 6.74 -2.59 -17.55
CA LEU A 287 6.50 -2.25 -18.96
C LEU A 287 5.28 -2.97 -19.57
N GLY A 288 4.72 -3.98 -18.88
CA GLY A 288 3.50 -4.69 -19.29
C GLY A 288 3.57 -5.30 -20.70
N ASN A 289 4.77 -5.58 -21.20
CA ASN A 289 5.04 -5.92 -22.60
C ASN A 289 5.37 -7.40 -22.83
N LEU A 290 5.22 -8.25 -21.80
CA LEU A 290 5.50 -9.69 -21.82
C LEU A 290 4.65 -10.47 -22.83
#